data_AF-A0A2J8XA17-F1
#
_entry.id   AF-A0A2J8XA17-F1
#
_cell.length_a   1.000
_cell.length_b   1.000
_cell.length_c   1.000
_cell.angle_alpha   90.00
_cell.angle_beta   90.00
_cell.angle_gamma   90.00
#
_symmetry.space_group_name_H-M   'P 1'
#
loop_
_entity.id
_entity.type
_entity.pdbx_description
1 polymer ?
#
loop_
_entity_poly.entity_id
_entity_poly.type
_entity_poly.pdbx_seq_one_letter_code
_entity_poly.pdbx_strand_id
1 'polypeptide(L)'
;MSGPAATTFHWKKCRLDLPGHVALQACKRLPDEHNDVQKKTFTKWINARFSKSGKPPINDMFTDLKDGRKLLDLLEGLTGTSLPKERGSTRVHALNNVNRVLQVLHQNNVELVNIGGTDIVDGNHKLTLGLLWSIILHWQVKDVMKDVMSDLQQTNSEKILLSWVRQTTRPYSQVNVLNFTTSWTDGLAFNAVLHRHKPDLFSWDKVVKMSPIERLEHAFSKAQTYLGIEKLLDPEDVAVQLPDKKSIIMYLTSLFEVLPQQVTIDAIREVETLPRKYKKECEEEAINIQSTVPEEEHESPRAETPSTVTEVDMDLDSYQIALEEVLTWLLSAEDTFQEQDDISDDVEEVKDQFATHEAFMMELTAHQSSVGSVLQAGNQLITQGTLSDEEEFEIQEQMTLLNARWEALRVESMDRQSRLHDVLMELQKKQLQQLSAWLTLTEERIQKMETCPLDDDVKSLQRLLEEHKSLQSDLEAEQVKVNSLTHMVVIVDENSGESATAILEDQLQKLGERWTAVCRWTEERWNRLQEINILWQELLEEQV
;
A
#
# COMPACT_ATOMS: atom_id res chain seq x y z
N MET A 1 -9.42 17.98 12.24
CA MET A 1 -8.94 16.85 13.06
C MET A 1 -7.72 16.30 12.36
N SER A 2 -6.55 16.53 12.95
CA SER A 2 -5.28 15.94 12.49
C SER A 2 -5.37 14.42 12.65
N GLY A 3 -5.14 13.66 11.58
CA GLY A 3 -5.26 12.20 11.60
C GLY A 3 -4.21 11.54 12.51
N PRO A 4 -4.49 10.37 13.09
CA PRO A 4 -3.52 9.63 13.89
C PRO A 4 -2.31 9.25 13.03
N ALA A 5 -1.11 9.46 13.56
CA ALA A 5 0.12 9.07 12.89
C ALA A 5 0.53 7.68 13.40
N ALA A 6 0.41 6.66 12.56
CA ALA A 6 0.98 5.35 12.86
C ALA A 6 2.51 5.43 12.68
N THR A 7 3.25 5.63 13.78
CA THR A 7 4.72 5.54 13.75
C THR A 7 5.12 4.07 13.78
N THR A 8 5.51 3.51 12.63
CA THR A 8 6.02 2.13 12.56
C THR A 8 7.47 2.08 13.01
N PHE A 9 7.73 1.41 14.13
CA PHE A 9 9.09 1.16 14.61
C PHE A 9 9.61 -0.17 14.08
N HIS A 10 10.74 -0.14 13.36
CA HIS A 10 11.37 -1.37 12.87
C HIS A 10 12.38 -1.90 13.89
N TRP A 11 11.97 -2.87 14.69
CA TRP A 11 12.89 -3.56 15.60
C TRP A 11 13.56 -4.75 14.90
N LYS A 12 14.82 -5.02 15.23
CA LYS A 12 15.58 -6.13 14.64
C LYS A 12 14.85 -7.45 14.93
N LYS A 13 14.52 -8.19 13.86
CA LYS A 13 14.07 -9.59 13.98
C LYS A 13 15.25 -10.44 14.41
N CYS A 14 15.15 -11.09 15.57
CA CYS A 14 16.15 -12.07 16.01
C CYS A 14 16.19 -13.21 14.96
N ARG A 15 17.37 -13.53 14.41
CA ARG A 15 17.54 -14.71 13.53
C ARG A 15 17.66 -15.95 14.40
N LEU A 16 16.61 -16.77 14.43
CA LEU A 16 16.48 -17.91 15.35
C LEU A 16 16.41 -19.24 14.57
N ASP A 17 17.06 -19.32 13.41
CA ASP A 17 17.04 -20.52 12.57
C ASP A 17 17.85 -21.66 13.22
N LEU A 18 17.16 -22.61 13.86
CA LEU A 18 17.71 -23.94 14.13
C LEU A 18 17.73 -24.74 12.81
N PRO A 19 18.86 -25.32 12.38
CA PRO A 19 18.86 -26.21 11.23
C PRO A 19 18.14 -27.51 11.61
N GLY A 20 16.85 -27.63 11.27
CA GLY A 20 16.13 -28.91 11.46
C GLY A 20 14.60 -28.93 11.44
N HIS A 21 13.89 -27.80 11.48
CA HIS A 21 12.42 -27.81 11.42
C HIS A 21 11.87 -27.10 10.18
N VAL A 22 11.68 -27.91 9.12
CA VAL A 22 10.77 -27.59 8.02
C VAL A 22 9.34 -27.75 8.55
N ALA A 23 8.79 -26.71 9.15
CA ALA A 23 7.36 -26.63 9.43
C ALA A 23 6.67 -25.96 8.22
N LEU A 24 5.65 -26.64 7.70
CA LEU A 24 4.71 -26.13 6.70
C LEU A 24 4.08 -24.83 7.20
N GLN A 25 4.66 -23.69 6.81
CA GLN A 25 4.02 -22.39 6.94
C GLN A 25 3.54 -22.00 5.56
N ALA A 26 2.22 -21.84 5.42
CA ALA A 26 1.58 -21.31 4.22
C ALA A 26 2.33 -20.04 3.77
N CYS A 27 2.89 -20.09 2.56
CA CYS A 27 3.73 -19.04 2.00
C CYS A 27 2.96 -17.73 1.78
N LYS A 28 2.87 -16.89 2.82
CA LYS A 28 2.89 -15.44 2.60
C LYS A 28 4.34 -15.09 2.24
N ARG A 29 4.60 -14.75 0.98
CA ARG A 29 5.92 -14.23 0.56
C ARG A 29 6.22 -12.94 1.33
N LEU A 30 7.47 -12.76 1.75
CA LEU A 30 7.92 -11.53 2.39
C LEU A 30 7.81 -10.35 1.39
N PRO A 31 7.48 -9.13 1.84
CA PRO A 31 7.47 -7.91 1.01
C PRO A 31 8.74 -7.70 0.19
N ASP A 32 9.88 -8.23 0.65
CA ASP A 32 11.19 -8.11 0.00
C ASP A 32 11.23 -8.81 -1.38
N GLU A 33 10.55 -9.95 -1.58
CA GLU A 33 10.56 -10.64 -2.88
C GLU A 33 9.77 -9.87 -3.97
N HIS A 34 8.69 -9.19 -3.58
CA HIS A 34 7.89 -8.39 -4.51
C HIS A 34 8.66 -7.14 -4.96
N ASN A 35 9.38 -6.51 -4.01
CA ASN A 35 10.25 -5.39 -4.28
C ASN A 35 11.40 -5.76 -5.23
N ASP A 36 11.93 -6.98 -5.15
CA ASP A 36 12.98 -7.45 -6.05
C ASP A 36 12.49 -7.65 -7.51
N VAL A 37 11.28 -8.18 -7.70
CA VAL A 37 10.68 -8.29 -9.05
C VAL A 37 10.42 -6.91 -9.64
N GLN A 38 9.84 -5.98 -8.86
CA GLN A 38 9.66 -4.59 -9.28
C GLN A 38 10.98 -3.92 -9.61
N LYS A 39 12.01 -4.13 -8.78
CA LYS A 39 13.36 -3.59 -9.00
C LYS A 39 13.91 -4.02 -10.36
N LYS A 40 13.91 -5.32 -10.65
CA LYS A 40 14.38 -5.86 -11.95
C LYS A 40 13.60 -5.24 -13.11
N THR A 41 12.28 -5.26 -12.99
CA THR A 41 11.34 -4.86 -14.03
C THR A 41 11.45 -3.36 -14.35
N PHE A 42 11.50 -2.50 -13.33
CA PHE A 42 11.69 -1.06 -13.49
C PHE A 42 13.09 -0.73 -14.01
N THR A 43 14.13 -1.46 -13.58
CA THR A 43 15.49 -1.30 -14.11
C THR A 43 15.55 -1.59 -15.61
N LYS A 44 14.93 -2.69 -16.05
CA LYS A 44 14.81 -3.03 -17.48
C LYS A 44 14.05 -1.96 -18.26
N TRP A 45 12.96 -1.44 -17.70
CA TRP A 45 12.19 -0.36 -18.32
C TRP A 45 13.00 0.93 -18.49
N ILE A 46 13.73 1.37 -17.45
CA ILE A 46 14.63 2.53 -17.52
C ILE A 46 15.69 2.32 -18.60
N ASN A 47 16.32 1.13 -18.62
CA ASN A 47 17.35 0.81 -19.60
C ASN A 47 16.80 0.75 -21.03
N ALA A 48 15.57 0.28 -21.24
CA ALA A 48 14.90 0.33 -22.54
C ALA A 48 14.67 1.78 -23.00
N ARG A 49 14.27 2.69 -22.09
CA ARG A 49 14.11 4.12 -22.38
C ARG A 49 15.45 4.80 -22.66
N PHE A 50 16.49 4.47 -21.91
CA PHE A 50 17.85 4.97 -22.12
C PHE A 50 18.47 4.51 -23.42
N SER A 51 18.23 3.27 -23.82
CA SER A 51 18.65 2.75 -25.13
C SER A 51 18.06 3.59 -26.26
N LYS A 52 16.76 3.94 -26.18
CA LYS A 52 16.08 4.81 -27.16
C LYS A 52 16.62 6.25 -27.16
N SER A 53 17.01 6.80 -26.01
CA SER A 53 17.53 8.17 -25.88
C SER A 53 19.06 8.28 -25.96
N GLY A 54 19.77 7.17 -26.20
CA GLY A 54 21.23 7.12 -26.29
C GLY A 54 21.95 7.37 -24.96
N LYS A 55 21.29 7.11 -23.82
CA LYS A 55 21.86 7.29 -22.48
C LYS A 55 22.49 5.98 -21.98
N PRO A 56 23.52 6.04 -21.11
CA PRO A 56 24.13 4.83 -20.57
C PRO A 56 23.18 4.13 -19.59
N PRO A 57 23.14 2.78 -19.59
CA PRO A 57 22.26 2.02 -18.71
C PRO A 57 22.60 2.21 -17.23
N ILE A 58 21.67 1.83 -16.36
CA ILE A 58 21.85 1.68 -14.92
C ILE A 58 21.95 0.19 -14.58
N ASN A 59 22.68 -0.12 -13.51
CA ASN A 59 22.87 -1.47 -12.99
C ASN A 59 21.99 -1.70 -11.77
N ASP A 60 22.01 -0.75 -10.82
CA ASP A 60 21.25 -0.83 -9.58
C ASP A 60 20.54 0.49 -9.33
N MET A 61 19.23 0.49 -9.56
CA MET A 61 18.40 1.68 -9.42
C MET A 61 18.45 2.34 -8.03
N PHE A 62 18.71 1.60 -6.95
CA PHE A 62 18.75 2.18 -5.61
C PHE A 62 20.04 2.92 -5.31
N THR A 63 21.09 2.71 -6.11
CA THR A 63 22.37 3.42 -6.00
C THR A 63 22.55 4.42 -7.13
N ASP A 64 22.22 4.04 -8.36
CA ASP A 64 22.43 4.84 -9.57
C ASP A 64 21.47 6.04 -9.67
N LEU A 65 20.33 6.04 -8.97
CA LEU A 65 19.34 7.13 -9.01
C LEU A 65 19.52 8.18 -7.89
N LYS A 66 20.35 7.90 -6.87
CA LYS A 66 20.48 8.73 -5.65
C LYS A 66 20.97 10.14 -5.93
N ASP A 67 21.78 10.33 -6.98
CA ASP A 67 22.34 11.65 -7.34
C ASP A 67 21.38 12.52 -8.17
N GLY A 68 20.21 11.97 -8.53
CA GLY A 68 19.15 12.61 -9.31
C GLY A 68 19.46 12.81 -10.80
N ARG A 69 20.68 12.57 -11.27
CA ARG A 69 21.06 12.87 -12.67
C ARG A 69 20.45 11.90 -13.66
N LYS A 70 20.46 10.60 -13.33
CA LYS A 70 19.82 9.56 -14.13
C LYS A 70 18.31 9.72 -14.18
N LEU A 71 17.69 10.17 -13.08
CA LEU A 71 16.27 10.54 -13.06
C LEU A 71 15.99 11.73 -13.99
N LEU A 72 16.86 12.75 -14.00
CA LEU A 72 16.75 13.84 -14.97
C LEU A 72 16.97 13.37 -16.41
N ASP A 73 17.96 12.50 -16.68
CA ASP A 73 18.15 11.89 -18.01
C ASP A 73 16.90 11.13 -18.48
N LEU A 74 16.23 10.43 -17.56
CA LEU A 74 14.98 9.72 -17.84
C LEU A 74 13.88 10.70 -18.20
N LEU A 75 13.68 11.74 -17.38
CA LEU A 75 12.67 12.76 -17.65
C LEU A 75 12.94 13.52 -18.93
N GLU A 76 14.19 13.87 -19.26
CA GLU A 76 14.53 14.47 -20.56
C GLU A 76 14.07 13.60 -21.74
N GLY A 77 14.22 12.27 -21.62
CA GLY A 77 13.78 11.32 -22.65
C GLY A 77 12.26 11.19 -22.75
N LEU A 78 11.53 11.41 -21.66
CA LEU A 78 10.07 11.30 -21.60
C LEU A 78 9.37 12.60 -21.99
N THR A 79 9.89 13.75 -21.55
CA THR A 79 9.32 15.07 -21.86
C THR A 79 9.80 15.62 -23.20
N GLY A 80 10.91 15.11 -23.72
CA GLY A 80 11.61 15.69 -24.88
C GLY A 80 12.25 17.05 -24.61
N THR A 81 12.30 17.51 -23.35
CA THR A 81 12.87 18.80 -22.95
C THR A 81 14.20 18.60 -22.24
N SER A 82 15.20 19.44 -22.54
CA SER A 82 16.49 19.36 -21.83
C SER A 82 16.36 19.95 -20.42
N LEU A 83 16.87 19.20 -19.44
CA LEU A 83 16.77 19.54 -18.02
C LEU A 83 18.17 19.81 -17.46
N PRO A 84 18.40 20.99 -16.84
CA PRO A 84 19.71 21.33 -16.27
C PRO A 84 20.04 20.39 -15.10
N LYS A 85 21.28 19.91 -15.07
CA LYS A 85 21.81 19.00 -14.04
C LYS A 85 22.92 19.68 -13.27
N GLU A 86 22.79 19.69 -11.96
CA GLU A 86 23.81 20.23 -11.07
C GLU A 86 25.03 19.29 -11.02
N ARG A 87 26.21 19.91 -11.19
CA ARG A 87 27.51 19.22 -11.17
C ARG A 87 28.07 19.23 -9.74
N GLY A 88 28.69 18.14 -9.32
CA GLY A 88 29.19 17.95 -7.97
C GLY A 88 28.89 16.55 -7.42
N SER A 89 29.52 16.17 -6.31
CA SER A 89 29.37 14.85 -5.68
C SER A 89 28.87 14.92 -4.24
N THR A 90 28.60 16.13 -3.72
CA THR A 90 28.07 16.28 -2.35
C THR A 90 26.58 15.99 -2.30
N ARG A 91 26.07 15.61 -1.12
CA ARG A 91 24.65 15.36 -0.87
C ARG A 91 23.75 16.53 -1.27
N VAL A 92 24.23 17.77 -1.14
CA VAL A 92 23.47 18.97 -1.52
C VAL A 92 23.20 19.02 -3.03
N HIS A 93 24.20 18.72 -3.87
CA HIS A 93 24.01 18.68 -5.32
C HIS A 93 23.03 17.56 -5.73
N ALA A 94 23.08 16.41 -5.05
CA ALA A 94 22.14 15.31 -5.26
C ALA A 94 20.71 15.74 -4.91
N LEU A 95 20.51 16.39 -3.76
CA LEU A 95 19.22 16.88 -3.32
C LEU A 95 18.64 17.93 -4.28
N ASN A 96 19.46 18.83 -4.81
CA ASN A 96 19.02 19.81 -5.81
C ASN A 96 18.57 19.14 -7.11
N ASN A 97 19.31 18.14 -7.59
CA ASN A 97 18.90 17.37 -8.77
C ASN A 97 17.58 16.61 -8.54
N VAL A 98 17.43 15.94 -7.40
CA VAL A 98 16.19 15.21 -7.07
C VAL A 98 15.01 16.18 -6.88
N ASN A 99 15.19 17.30 -6.19
CA ASN A 99 14.13 18.31 -6.07
C ASN A 99 13.72 18.87 -7.44
N ARG A 100 14.66 18.99 -8.38
CA ARG A 100 14.35 19.33 -9.77
C ARG A 100 13.53 18.25 -10.47
N VAL A 101 13.81 16.97 -10.23
CA VAL A 101 12.98 15.84 -10.70
C VAL A 101 11.56 16.01 -10.17
N LEU A 102 11.37 16.17 -8.86
CA LEU A 102 10.05 16.34 -8.24
C LEU A 102 9.30 17.56 -8.80
N GLN A 103 10.00 18.67 -9.05
CA GLN A 103 9.42 19.85 -9.67
C GLN A 103 8.93 19.57 -11.10
N VAL A 104 9.71 18.86 -11.91
CA VAL A 104 9.31 18.49 -13.28
C VAL A 104 8.10 17.55 -13.26
N LEU A 105 8.05 16.61 -12.32
CA LEU A 105 6.90 15.74 -12.13
C LEU A 105 5.63 16.54 -11.81
N HIS A 106 5.73 17.50 -10.88
CA HIS A 106 4.61 18.36 -10.52
C HIS A 106 4.15 19.25 -11.70
N GLN A 107 5.09 19.77 -12.49
CA GLN A 107 4.78 20.54 -13.72
C GLN A 107 4.06 19.72 -14.80
N ASN A 108 4.21 18.40 -14.79
CA ASN A 108 3.53 17.48 -15.71
C ASN A 108 2.29 16.84 -15.06
N ASN A 109 1.75 17.40 -13.96
CA ASN A 109 0.57 16.89 -13.25
C ASN A 109 0.74 15.44 -12.77
N VAL A 110 1.94 15.07 -12.32
CA VAL A 110 2.19 13.81 -11.62
C VAL A 110 1.99 14.05 -10.13
N GLU A 111 0.99 13.39 -9.56
CA GLU A 111 0.75 13.42 -8.11
C GLU A 111 1.74 12.50 -7.39
N LEU A 112 2.41 13.05 -6.38
CA LEU A 112 3.35 12.34 -5.53
C LEU A 112 2.83 12.41 -4.11
N VAL A 113 2.54 11.25 -3.51
CA VAL A 113 2.07 11.13 -2.14
C VAL A 113 3.27 10.78 -1.26
N ASN A 114 3.63 11.67 -0.33
CA ASN A 114 4.64 11.43 0.69
C ASN A 114 6.04 11.03 0.17
N ILE A 115 6.48 11.60 -0.97
CA ILE A 115 7.84 11.40 -1.52
C ILE A 115 8.59 12.73 -1.53
N GLY A 116 9.61 12.84 -0.69
CA GLY A 116 10.53 13.96 -0.62
C GLY A 116 11.87 13.69 -1.31
N GLY A 117 12.63 14.76 -1.56
CA GLY A 117 13.95 14.63 -2.19
C GLY A 117 14.98 13.91 -1.32
N THR A 118 14.85 14.00 0.00
CA THR A 118 15.71 13.31 0.97
C THR A 118 15.56 11.79 0.88
N ASP A 119 14.34 11.31 0.65
CA ASP A 119 14.05 9.88 0.61
C ASP A 119 14.83 9.16 -0.50
N ILE A 120 14.94 9.81 -1.66
CA ILE A 120 15.66 9.27 -2.82
C ILE A 120 17.17 9.38 -2.62
N VAL A 121 17.65 10.54 -2.14
CA VAL A 121 19.09 10.78 -1.93
C VAL A 121 19.65 9.89 -0.83
N ASP A 122 18.87 9.61 0.21
CA ASP A 122 19.30 8.78 1.33
C ASP A 122 19.13 7.28 1.02
N GLY A 123 18.29 6.92 0.03
CA GLY A 123 18.20 5.57 -0.55
C GLY A 123 17.05 4.75 0.01
N ASN A 124 15.91 5.36 0.30
CA ASN A 124 14.70 4.65 0.70
C ASN A 124 14.14 3.84 -0.49
N HIS A 125 14.26 2.51 -0.44
CA HIS A 125 13.86 1.63 -1.53
C HIS A 125 12.35 1.72 -1.86
N LYS A 126 11.48 1.72 -0.84
CA LYS A 126 10.00 1.77 -1.02
C LYS A 126 9.59 3.06 -1.72
N LEU A 127 10.12 4.20 -1.27
CA LEU A 127 9.80 5.50 -1.87
C LEU A 127 10.46 5.70 -3.24
N THR A 128 11.62 5.09 -3.49
CA THR A 128 12.23 5.08 -4.84
C THR A 128 11.39 4.27 -5.83
N LEU A 129 10.89 3.10 -5.43
CA LEU A 129 9.95 2.31 -6.24
C LEU A 129 8.64 3.08 -6.46
N GLY A 130 8.10 3.73 -5.42
CA GLY A 130 6.92 4.58 -5.52
C GLY A 130 7.09 5.73 -6.52
N LEU A 131 8.21 6.46 -6.46
CA LEU A 131 8.52 7.54 -7.39
C LEU A 131 8.56 7.04 -8.84
N LEU A 132 9.25 5.94 -9.08
CA LEU A 132 9.37 5.38 -10.42
C LEU A 132 8.04 4.82 -10.93
N TRP A 133 7.23 4.24 -10.05
CA TRP A 133 5.88 3.84 -10.41
C TRP A 133 5.04 5.05 -10.82
N SER A 134 5.09 6.18 -10.12
CA SER A 134 4.38 7.39 -10.54
C SER A 134 4.83 7.88 -11.92
N ILE A 135 6.12 7.79 -12.23
CA ILE A 135 6.67 8.11 -13.56
C ILE A 135 6.15 7.12 -14.62
N ILE A 136 6.23 5.82 -14.36
CA ILE A 136 5.75 4.77 -15.28
C ILE A 136 4.24 4.91 -15.50
N LEU A 137 3.46 5.08 -14.44
CA LEU A 137 2.02 5.25 -14.52
C LEU A 137 1.65 6.46 -15.39
N HIS A 138 2.36 7.58 -15.27
CA HIS A 138 2.08 8.76 -16.07
C HIS A 138 2.47 8.57 -17.55
N TRP A 139 3.75 8.27 -17.84
CA TRP A 139 4.25 8.27 -19.23
C TRP A 139 4.14 6.94 -19.96
N GLN A 140 4.20 5.80 -19.27
CA GLN A 140 4.00 4.51 -19.92
C GLN A 140 2.51 4.20 -20.02
N VAL A 141 1.72 4.40 -18.95
CA VAL A 141 0.33 3.92 -18.88
C VAL A 141 -0.67 4.98 -19.33
N LYS A 142 -0.77 6.10 -18.62
CA LYS A 142 -1.77 7.14 -18.91
C LYS A 142 -1.53 7.79 -20.27
N ASP A 143 -0.29 8.12 -20.62
CA ASP A 143 0.02 8.78 -21.89
C ASP A 143 -0.26 7.88 -23.11
N VAL A 144 0.08 6.58 -23.03
CA VAL A 144 -0.22 5.60 -24.10
C VAL A 144 -1.72 5.43 -24.31
N MET A 145 -2.53 5.58 -23.26
CA MET A 145 -3.99 5.41 -23.32
C MET A 145 -4.75 6.72 -23.46
N LYS A 146 -4.06 7.86 -23.58
CA LYS A 146 -4.65 9.19 -23.49
C LYS A 146 -5.79 9.39 -24.49
N ASP A 147 -5.58 8.98 -25.74
CA ASP A 147 -6.57 9.13 -26.80
C ASP A 147 -7.81 8.25 -26.52
N VAL A 148 -7.62 7.01 -26.10
CA VAL A 148 -8.71 6.08 -25.72
C VAL A 148 -9.46 6.58 -24.48
N MET A 149 -8.73 7.12 -23.50
CA MET A 149 -9.31 7.70 -22.28
C MET A 149 -10.17 8.92 -22.60
N SER A 150 -9.73 9.80 -23.52
CA SER A 150 -10.52 10.95 -23.95
C SER A 150 -11.73 10.54 -24.78
N ASP A 151 -11.56 9.61 -25.72
CA ASP A 151 -12.63 9.18 -26.62
C ASP A 151 -13.76 8.46 -25.89
N LEU A 152 -13.42 7.69 -24.84
CA LEU A 152 -14.38 6.94 -24.04
C LEU A 152 -14.80 7.67 -22.76
N GLN A 153 -14.23 8.84 -22.46
CA GLN A 153 -14.39 9.57 -21.19
C GLN A 153 -14.16 8.66 -19.95
N GLN A 154 -13.12 7.83 -20.00
CA GLN A 154 -12.77 6.90 -18.93
C GLN A 154 -11.39 7.22 -18.38
N THR A 155 -11.29 7.43 -17.07
CA THR A 155 -10.02 7.80 -16.40
C THR A 155 -9.27 6.58 -15.86
N ASN A 156 -9.92 5.42 -15.74
CA ASN A 156 -9.35 4.22 -15.15
C ASN A 156 -8.62 3.35 -16.18
N SER A 157 -7.28 3.52 -16.25
CA SER A 157 -6.39 2.73 -17.12
C SER A 157 -6.51 1.22 -16.94
N GLU A 158 -6.73 0.74 -15.72
CA GLU A 158 -6.85 -0.69 -15.43
C GLU A 158 -8.12 -1.28 -16.06
N LYS A 159 -9.25 -0.57 -16.01
CA LYS A 159 -10.49 -1.01 -16.65
C LYS A 159 -10.34 -1.07 -18.17
N ILE A 160 -9.71 -0.06 -18.77
CA ILE A 160 -9.46 -0.01 -20.22
C ILE A 160 -8.59 -1.20 -20.66
N LEU A 161 -7.47 -1.42 -19.97
CA LEU A 161 -6.58 -2.57 -20.22
C LEU A 161 -7.30 -3.91 -20.06
N LEU A 162 -8.03 -4.09 -18.96
CA LEU A 162 -8.70 -5.35 -18.66
C LEU A 162 -9.78 -5.64 -19.68
N SER A 163 -10.52 -4.61 -20.09
CA SER A 163 -11.51 -4.69 -21.16
C SER A 163 -10.87 -5.10 -22.49
N TRP A 164 -9.79 -4.41 -22.89
CA TRP A 164 -9.06 -4.71 -24.13
C TRP A 164 -8.56 -6.15 -24.17
N VAL A 165 -7.90 -6.61 -23.10
CA VAL A 165 -7.39 -7.99 -23.03
C VAL A 165 -8.56 -8.98 -23.13
N ARG A 166 -9.63 -8.80 -22.35
CA ARG A 166 -10.76 -9.73 -22.34
C ARG A 166 -11.43 -9.83 -23.71
N GLN A 167 -11.63 -8.71 -24.40
CA GLN A 167 -12.14 -8.73 -25.77
C GLN A 167 -11.19 -9.49 -26.71
N THR A 168 -9.89 -9.23 -26.60
CA THR A 168 -8.85 -9.86 -27.42
C THR A 168 -8.80 -11.37 -27.20
N THR A 169 -8.95 -11.83 -25.96
CA THR A 169 -8.83 -13.24 -25.58
C THR A 169 -10.15 -14.01 -25.61
N ARG A 170 -11.29 -13.35 -25.85
CA ARG A 170 -12.62 -13.97 -25.88
C ARG A 170 -12.75 -15.24 -26.76
N PRO A 171 -12.06 -15.34 -27.94
CA PRO A 171 -12.14 -16.55 -28.76
C PRO A 171 -11.42 -17.78 -28.20
N TYR A 172 -10.62 -17.65 -27.14
CA TYR A 172 -9.81 -18.73 -26.58
C TYR A 172 -10.47 -19.28 -25.32
N SER A 173 -11.14 -20.42 -25.45
CA SER A 173 -11.93 -21.01 -24.35
C SER A 173 -11.11 -21.37 -23.11
N GLN A 174 -9.80 -21.58 -23.26
CA GLN A 174 -8.89 -21.86 -22.14
C GLN A 174 -8.43 -20.61 -21.39
N VAL A 175 -8.76 -19.40 -21.87
CA VAL A 175 -8.25 -18.14 -21.33
C VAL A 175 -9.40 -17.32 -20.76
N ASN A 176 -9.31 -17.02 -19.47
CA ASN A 176 -10.23 -16.10 -18.81
C ASN A 176 -9.44 -15.12 -17.94
N VAL A 177 -9.37 -13.87 -18.39
CA VAL A 177 -8.63 -12.82 -17.69
C VAL A 177 -9.56 -12.03 -16.79
N LEU A 178 -9.27 -12.04 -15.49
CA LEU A 178 -10.08 -11.39 -14.44
C LEU A 178 -9.28 -10.33 -13.66
N ASN A 179 -7.96 -10.40 -13.67
CA ASN A 179 -7.08 -9.50 -12.93
C ASN A 179 -5.73 -9.33 -13.65
N PHE A 180 -4.84 -8.51 -13.07
CA PHE A 180 -3.47 -8.30 -13.53
C PHE A 180 -2.43 -9.08 -12.72
N THR A 181 -2.85 -10.15 -12.04
CA THR A 181 -1.95 -11.01 -11.25
C THR A 181 -2.12 -12.47 -11.69
N THR A 182 -2.98 -13.22 -11.00
CA THR A 182 -3.12 -14.68 -11.17
C THR A 182 -3.58 -15.12 -12.55
N SER A 183 -4.34 -14.29 -13.28
CA SER A 183 -4.82 -14.58 -14.65
C SER A 183 -3.70 -14.73 -15.69
N TRP A 184 -2.46 -14.37 -15.35
CA TRP A 184 -1.32 -14.31 -16.28
C TRP A 184 -0.26 -15.38 -16.01
N THR A 185 -0.36 -16.08 -14.89
CA THR A 185 0.68 -16.98 -14.35
C THR A 185 0.95 -18.19 -15.23
N ASP A 186 -0.06 -18.67 -15.97
CA ASP A 186 0.04 -19.83 -16.85
C ASP A 186 0.57 -19.52 -18.26
N GLY A 187 0.79 -18.24 -18.56
CA GLY A 187 1.29 -17.74 -19.84
C GLY A 187 0.32 -17.80 -21.02
N LEU A 188 -0.89 -18.34 -20.88
CA LEU A 188 -1.83 -18.48 -22.00
C LEU A 188 -2.38 -17.13 -22.45
N ALA A 189 -2.68 -16.23 -21.51
CA ALA A 189 -3.23 -14.91 -21.83
C ALA A 189 -2.28 -14.07 -22.71
N PHE A 190 -0.97 -14.06 -22.41
CA PHE A 190 0.02 -13.36 -23.24
C PHE A 190 0.07 -13.90 -24.67
N ASN A 191 0.09 -15.23 -24.81
CA ASN A 191 0.08 -15.86 -26.14
C ASN A 191 -1.23 -15.60 -26.89
N ALA A 192 -2.38 -15.58 -26.20
CA ALA A 192 -3.67 -15.32 -26.81
C ALA A 192 -3.75 -13.91 -27.40
N VAL A 193 -3.24 -12.91 -26.66
CA VAL A 193 -3.13 -11.53 -27.13
C VAL A 193 -2.30 -11.45 -28.41
N LEU A 194 -1.13 -12.09 -28.45
CA LEU A 194 -0.28 -12.10 -29.64
C LEU A 194 -0.91 -12.85 -30.83
N HIS A 195 -1.45 -14.05 -30.57
CA HIS A 195 -2.07 -14.89 -31.60
C HIS A 195 -3.34 -14.26 -32.18
N ARG A 196 -4.11 -13.50 -31.38
CA ARG A 196 -5.31 -12.81 -31.88
C ARG A 196 -4.96 -11.78 -32.95
N HIS A 197 -3.88 -11.04 -32.74
CA HIS A 197 -3.44 -9.99 -33.65
C HIS A 197 -2.62 -10.53 -34.83
N LYS A 198 -1.89 -11.63 -34.64
CA LYS A 198 -1.19 -12.33 -35.72
C LYS A 198 -1.38 -13.86 -35.60
N PRO A 199 -2.50 -14.40 -36.11
CA PRO A 199 -2.82 -15.84 -36.00
C PRO A 199 -1.78 -16.74 -36.67
N ASP A 200 -1.16 -16.27 -37.75
CA ASP A 200 -0.17 -17.05 -38.50
C ASP A 200 1.21 -17.09 -37.83
N LEU A 201 1.41 -16.38 -36.70
CA LEU A 201 2.71 -16.26 -36.05
C LEU A 201 3.19 -17.56 -35.40
N PHE A 202 2.26 -18.35 -34.88
CA PHE A 202 2.51 -19.65 -34.26
C PHE A 202 1.21 -20.44 -34.12
N SER A 203 1.31 -21.76 -33.95
CA SER A 203 0.13 -22.62 -33.74
C SER A 203 -0.31 -22.58 -32.28
N TRP A 204 -1.57 -22.22 -32.04
CA TRP A 204 -2.19 -22.23 -30.71
C TRP A 204 -2.11 -23.62 -30.04
N ASP A 205 -2.37 -24.69 -30.79
CA ASP A 205 -2.33 -26.07 -30.27
C ASP A 205 -0.96 -26.48 -29.71
N LYS A 206 0.13 -25.86 -30.20
CA LYS A 206 1.47 -26.08 -29.64
C LYS A 206 1.65 -25.36 -28.32
N VAL A 207 1.17 -24.11 -28.21
CA VAL A 207 1.27 -23.29 -27.00
C VAL A 207 0.54 -23.94 -25.83
N VAL A 208 -0.66 -24.48 -26.08
CA VAL A 208 -1.47 -25.15 -25.03
C VAL A 208 -0.74 -26.37 -24.43
N LYS A 209 0.19 -27.00 -25.16
CA LYS A 209 0.95 -28.17 -24.68
C LYS A 209 2.24 -27.82 -23.93
N MET A 210 2.68 -26.56 -23.99
CA MET A 210 3.88 -26.10 -23.29
C MET A 210 3.60 -25.91 -21.79
N SER A 211 4.65 -25.95 -20.98
CA SER A 211 4.60 -25.55 -19.57
C SER A 211 4.43 -24.03 -19.40
N PRO A 212 3.98 -23.53 -18.22
CA PRO A 212 3.82 -22.09 -17.98
C PRO A 212 5.07 -21.25 -18.30
N ILE A 213 6.24 -21.68 -17.82
CA ILE A 213 7.52 -21.01 -18.08
C ILE A 213 7.82 -20.95 -19.58
N GLU A 214 7.66 -22.06 -20.30
CA GLU A 214 7.88 -22.10 -21.75
C GLU A 214 6.90 -21.20 -22.52
N ARG A 215 5.63 -21.13 -22.09
CA ARG A 215 4.62 -20.25 -22.70
C ARG A 215 4.99 -18.78 -22.52
N LEU A 216 5.43 -18.41 -21.32
CA LEU A 216 5.85 -17.04 -21.01
C LEU A 216 7.09 -16.65 -21.81
N GLU A 217 8.13 -17.49 -21.80
CA GLU A 217 9.34 -17.27 -22.58
C GLU A 217 9.04 -17.19 -24.08
N HIS A 218 8.14 -18.06 -24.57
CA HIS A 218 7.67 -18.04 -25.95
C HIS A 218 6.98 -16.71 -26.28
N ALA A 219 6.02 -16.26 -25.45
CA ALA A 219 5.31 -15.01 -25.67
C ALA A 219 6.27 -13.81 -25.69
N PHE A 220 7.16 -13.71 -24.70
CA PHE A 220 8.10 -12.59 -24.58
C PHE A 220 9.11 -12.58 -25.74
N SER A 221 9.61 -13.76 -26.14
CA SER A 221 10.48 -13.88 -27.32
C SER A 221 9.78 -13.48 -28.62
N LYS A 222 8.51 -13.87 -28.80
CA LYS A 222 7.72 -13.49 -29.98
C LYS A 222 7.41 -12.00 -29.99
N ALA A 223 7.05 -11.41 -28.84
CA ALA A 223 6.82 -9.97 -28.72
C ALA A 223 8.09 -9.17 -29.06
N GLN A 224 9.26 -9.58 -28.55
CA GLN A 224 10.53 -8.92 -28.88
C GLN A 224 10.88 -9.03 -30.36
N THR A 225 10.80 -10.24 -30.92
CA THR A 225 11.23 -10.50 -32.30
C THR A 225 10.32 -9.83 -33.34
N TYR A 226 9.01 -9.81 -33.10
CA TYR A 226 8.02 -9.42 -34.12
C TYR A 226 7.33 -8.08 -33.85
N LEU A 227 7.37 -7.58 -32.62
CA LEU A 227 6.77 -6.30 -32.23
C LEU A 227 7.81 -5.31 -31.68
N GLY A 228 9.06 -5.72 -31.47
CA GLY A 228 10.11 -4.86 -30.92
C GLY A 228 9.91 -4.50 -29.45
N ILE A 229 9.11 -5.29 -28.71
CA ILE A 229 8.83 -5.08 -27.29
C ILE A 229 9.92 -5.73 -26.46
N GLU A 230 10.60 -4.95 -25.62
CA GLU A 230 11.67 -5.45 -24.75
C GLU A 230 11.14 -6.46 -23.72
N LYS A 231 11.97 -7.44 -23.33
CA LYS A 231 11.59 -8.47 -22.33
C LYS A 231 11.65 -7.90 -20.90
N LEU A 232 10.64 -7.11 -20.52
CA LEU A 232 10.59 -6.47 -19.20
C LEU A 232 10.37 -7.46 -18.06
N LEU A 233 9.71 -8.60 -18.34
CA LEU A 233 9.36 -9.63 -17.37
C LEU A 233 10.21 -10.89 -17.59
N ASP A 234 10.65 -11.50 -16.49
CA ASP A 234 11.25 -12.83 -16.51
C ASP A 234 10.17 -13.91 -16.32
N PRO A 235 10.16 -15.01 -17.10
CA PRO A 235 9.16 -16.06 -16.98
C PRO A 235 9.00 -16.61 -15.55
N GLU A 236 10.11 -16.81 -14.84
CA GLU A 236 10.14 -17.29 -13.45
C GLU A 236 9.52 -16.33 -12.44
N ASP A 237 9.55 -15.02 -12.71
CA ASP A 237 8.97 -14.00 -11.84
C ASP A 237 7.44 -13.87 -12.07
N VAL A 238 6.94 -14.39 -13.19
CA VAL A 238 5.50 -14.38 -13.55
C VAL A 238 4.81 -15.72 -13.24
N ALA A 239 5.49 -16.86 -13.47
CA ALA A 239 4.95 -18.20 -13.23
C ALA A 239 4.95 -18.59 -11.73
N VAL A 240 4.46 -17.69 -10.89
CA VAL A 240 4.36 -17.82 -9.44
C VAL A 240 2.91 -17.75 -9.01
N GLN A 241 2.61 -18.05 -7.73
CA GLN A 241 1.23 -18.01 -7.24
C GLN A 241 0.58 -16.63 -7.34
N LEU A 242 1.38 -15.57 -7.15
CA LEU A 242 0.93 -14.19 -7.15
C LEU A 242 2.01 -13.29 -7.77
N PRO A 243 1.94 -13.00 -9.07
CA PRO A 243 2.91 -12.13 -9.73
C PRO A 243 2.58 -10.65 -9.47
N ASP A 244 3.59 -9.79 -9.56
CA ASP A 244 3.44 -8.35 -9.30
C ASP A 244 2.51 -7.68 -10.32
N LYS A 245 1.46 -7.04 -9.79
CA LYS A 245 0.43 -6.35 -10.57
C LYS A 245 1.03 -5.25 -11.46
N LYS A 246 1.95 -4.44 -10.91
CA LYS A 246 2.51 -3.27 -11.60
C LYS A 246 3.37 -3.69 -12.80
N SER A 247 4.17 -4.73 -12.62
CA SER A 247 5.01 -5.34 -13.66
C SER A 247 4.16 -5.90 -14.80
N ILE A 248 3.07 -6.62 -14.50
CA ILE A 248 2.14 -7.13 -15.52
C ILE A 248 1.49 -5.99 -16.29
N ILE A 249 0.95 -4.98 -15.60
CA ILE A 249 0.35 -3.79 -16.25
C ILE A 249 1.35 -3.13 -17.19
N MET A 250 2.59 -2.89 -16.73
CA MET A 250 3.62 -2.22 -17.53
C MET A 250 3.93 -2.98 -18.83
N TYR A 251 4.02 -4.31 -18.78
CA TYR A 251 4.26 -5.11 -19.98
C TYR A 251 3.04 -5.14 -20.91
N LEU A 252 1.82 -5.24 -20.37
CA LEU A 252 0.60 -5.18 -21.15
C LEU A 252 0.39 -3.85 -21.85
N THR A 253 0.73 -2.76 -21.19
CA THR A 253 0.72 -1.43 -21.80
C THR A 253 1.68 -1.35 -22.97
N SER A 254 2.85 -2.01 -22.89
CA SER A 254 3.79 -2.07 -24.03
C SER A 254 3.21 -2.85 -25.22
N LEU A 255 2.40 -3.88 -24.96
CA LEU A 255 1.64 -4.59 -25.99
C LEU A 255 0.52 -3.72 -26.57
N PHE A 256 -0.22 -3.01 -25.70
CA PHE A 256 -1.32 -2.12 -26.08
C PHE A 256 -0.85 -0.94 -26.95
N GLU A 257 0.35 -0.42 -26.71
CA GLU A 257 0.96 0.67 -27.48
C GLU A 257 1.17 0.31 -28.96
N VAL A 258 1.50 -0.95 -29.26
CA VAL A 258 1.88 -1.38 -30.62
C VAL A 258 0.83 -2.24 -31.33
N LEU A 259 -0.19 -2.71 -30.60
CA LEU A 259 -1.27 -3.52 -31.14
C LEU A 259 -2.54 -2.67 -31.34
N PRO A 260 -3.42 -3.04 -32.30
CA PRO A 260 -4.70 -2.38 -32.49
C PRO A 260 -5.51 -2.22 -31.20
N GLN A 261 -5.91 -0.97 -30.92
CA GLN A 261 -6.68 -0.59 -29.74
C GLN A 261 -8.16 -0.63 -30.10
N GLN A 262 -8.82 -1.75 -29.82
CA GLN A 262 -10.28 -1.87 -29.91
C GLN A 262 -10.84 -2.00 -28.49
N VAL A 263 -11.42 -0.92 -27.98
CA VAL A 263 -12.07 -0.89 -26.66
C VAL A 263 -13.41 -0.19 -26.82
N THR A 264 -14.47 -0.76 -26.25
CA THR A 264 -15.82 -0.19 -26.30
C THR A 264 -16.35 0.03 -24.88
N ILE A 265 -17.24 1.01 -24.72
CA ILE A 265 -17.84 1.33 -23.42
C ILE A 265 -18.60 0.12 -22.83
N ASP A 266 -19.27 -0.68 -23.66
CA ASP A 266 -20.01 -1.86 -23.23
C ASP A 266 -19.09 -2.92 -22.60
N ALA A 267 -17.90 -3.10 -23.13
CA ALA A 267 -16.95 -4.05 -22.56
C ALA A 267 -16.23 -3.50 -21.34
N ILE A 268 -16.18 -2.18 -21.16
CA ILE A 268 -15.73 -1.58 -19.90
C ILE A 268 -16.78 -1.83 -18.82
N ARG A 269 -18.07 -1.65 -19.14
CA ARG A 269 -19.18 -2.00 -18.24
C ARG A 269 -19.21 -3.48 -17.88
N GLU A 270 -18.89 -4.39 -18.83
CA GLU A 270 -18.77 -5.82 -18.55
C GLU A 270 -17.74 -6.09 -17.42
N VAL A 271 -16.60 -5.38 -17.44
CA VAL A 271 -15.56 -5.52 -16.40
C VAL A 271 -16.07 -5.12 -15.01
N GLU A 272 -16.95 -4.13 -14.90
CA GLU A 272 -17.51 -3.67 -13.62
C GLU A 272 -18.44 -4.70 -12.98
N THR A 273 -19.06 -5.55 -13.81
CA THR A 273 -19.96 -6.62 -13.37
C THR A 273 -19.24 -7.92 -12.99
N LEU A 274 -17.91 -7.98 -13.17
CA LEU A 274 -17.15 -9.18 -12.85
C LEU A 274 -17.19 -9.49 -11.35
N PRO A 275 -17.24 -10.78 -10.94
CA PRO A 275 -17.24 -11.15 -9.53
C PRO A 275 -16.00 -10.62 -8.82
N ARG A 276 -16.20 -9.74 -7.82
CA ARG A 276 -15.15 -9.29 -6.88
C ARG A 276 -14.76 -10.41 -5.90
N LYS A 277 -14.38 -11.58 -6.39
CA LYS A 277 -13.71 -12.59 -5.58
C LYS A 277 -12.23 -12.23 -5.58
N TYR A 278 -11.60 -12.12 -4.39
CA TYR A 278 -10.23 -11.64 -4.14
C TYR A 278 -10.05 -10.14 -3.86
N LYS A 279 -10.85 -9.57 -2.95
CA LYS A 279 -10.52 -8.31 -2.28
C LYS A 279 -9.89 -8.49 -0.88
N LYS A 280 -9.56 -9.72 -0.45
CA LYS A 280 -9.16 -10.01 0.95
C LYS A 280 -7.73 -10.55 1.18
N GLU A 281 -6.89 -10.65 0.16
CA GLU A 281 -5.49 -11.04 0.32
C GLU A 281 -4.63 -10.36 -0.76
N CYS A 282 -4.39 -9.06 -0.62
CA CYS A 282 -3.36 -8.25 -1.29
C CYS A 282 -3.62 -6.76 -0.99
N GLU A 283 -3.69 -6.39 0.28
CA GLU A 283 -3.46 -4.99 0.63
C GLU A 283 -1.94 -4.81 0.72
N GLU A 284 -1.33 -4.49 -0.42
CA GLU A 284 -0.26 -3.49 -0.35
C GLU A 284 -0.94 -2.21 0.15
N GLU A 285 -0.37 -1.62 1.20
CA GLU A 285 -0.66 -0.25 1.63
C GLU A 285 -0.58 0.70 0.44
N ALA A 286 -1.70 0.88 -0.23
CA ALA A 286 -1.96 1.93 -1.17
C ALA A 286 -3.27 2.56 -0.71
N ILE A 287 -3.11 3.69 -0.04
CA ILE A 287 -4.13 4.70 0.18
C ILE A 287 -4.95 4.81 -1.11
N ASN A 288 -6.19 4.32 -1.12
CA ASN A 288 -7.22 4.88 -1.98
C ASN A 288 -8.63 4.66 -1.41
N ILE A 289 -9.16 5.79 -0.97
CA ILE A 289 -10.57 6.14 -0.84
C ILE A 289 -11.30 5.76 -2.13
N GLN A 290 -12.46 5.10 -2.01
CA GLN A 290 -13.56 5.34 -2.95
C GLN A 290 -14.90 4.86 -2.37
N SER A 291 -15.61 5.85 -1.83
CA SER A 291 -17.07 5.95 -1.92
C SER A 291 -17.49 5.89 -3.39
N THR A 292 -18.60 5.21 -3.64
CA THR A 292 -19.27 5.11 -4.93
C THR A 292 -20.53 5.95 -4.90
N VAL A 293 -20.61 7.00 -5.72
CA VAL A 293 -21.88 7.56 -6.24
C VAL A 293 -21.64 7.96 -7.71
N PRO A 294 -22.62 7.77 -8.64
CA PRO A 294 -22.44 7.99 -10.08
C PRO A 294 -22.45 9.47 -10.46
N GLU A 295 -21.63 9.82 -11.44
CA GLU A 295 -21.62 11.14 -12.10
C GLU A 295 -22.78 11.26 -13.10
N GLU A 296 -23.62 12.28 -12.94
CA GLU A 296 -24.32 12.91 -14.05
C GLU A 296 -23.50 14.12 -14.53
N GLU A 297 -23.34 14.19 -15.85
CA GLU A 297 -22.55 15.17 -16.58
C GLU A 297 -23.15 16.58 -16.47
N HIS A 298 -22.32 17.61 -16.25
CA HIS A 298 -22.45 18.86 -17.00
C HIS A 298 -21.19 19.73 -16.91
N GLU A 299 -20.83 20.30 -18.07
CA GLU A 299 -19.65 21.09 -18.39
C GLU A 299 -19.36 22.26 -17.45
N SER A 300 -18.08 22.42 -17.10
CA SER A 300 -17.55 23.66 -16.52
C SER A 300 -17.21 24.67 -17.62
N PRO A 301 -17.32 25.97 -17.33
CA PRO A 301 -16.17 26.82 -17.59
C PRO A 301 -15.79 27.69 -16.38
N ARG A 302 -14.52 27.52 -15.99
CA ARG A 302 -13.54 28.50 -15.45
C ARG A 302 -14.00 29.57 -14.45
N ALA A 303 -13.25 29.61 -13.35
CA ALA A 303 -13.25 30.63 -12.31
C ALA A 303 -12.96 32.05 -12.84
N GLU A 304 -13.87 32.97 -12.54
CA GLU A 304 -13.59 34.35 -12.14
C GLU A 304 -14.52 34.70 -10.98
N THR A 305 -13.99 35.10 -9.83
CA THR A 305 -14.80 35.73 -8.76
C THR A 305 -15.22 37.12 -9.23
N PRO A 306 -16.52 37.45 -9.21
CA PRO A 306 -16.97 38.40 -8.21
C PRO A 306 -18.38 38.11 -7.65
N SER A 307 -18.50 38.23 -6.32
CA SER A 307 -19.68 38.67 -5.57
C SER A 307 -20.97 38.87 -6.38
N THR A 308 -21.91 37.93 -6.32
CA THR A 308 -23.37 38.19 -6.28
C THR A 308 -24.04 36.92 -5.78
N VAL A 309 -24.88 37.05 -4.74
CA VAL A 309 -25.75 35.98 -4.26
C VAL A 309 -26.75 35.66 -5.37
N THR A 310 -26.56 34.56 -6.09
CA THR A 310 -27.66 33.91 -6.81
C THR A 310 -28.27 32.92 -5.84
N GLU A 311 -29.33 33.36 -5.15
CA GLU A 311 -30.31 32.47 -4.56
C GLU A 311 -30.80 31.55 -5.69
N VAL A 312 -30.30 30.32 -5.71
CA VAL A 312 -30.97 29.24 -6.44
C VAL A 312 -32.25 29.02 -5.64
N ASP A 313 -33.39 29.43 -6.19
CA ASP A 313 -34.68 29.11 -5.60
C ASP A 313 -34.78 27.59 -5.47
N MET A 314 -34.57 27.08 -4.26
CA MET A 314 -34.82 25.69 -3.92
C MET A 314 -36.32 25.57 -3.71
N ASP A 315 -36.98 24.78 -4.53
CA ASP A 315 -38.40 24.49 -4.35
C ASP A 315 -38.62 23.47 -3.23
N LEU A 316 -39.86 23.40 -2.73
CA LEU A 316 -40.22 22.50 -1.63
C LEU A 316 -39.91 21.03 -1.95
N ASP A 317 -40.07 20.64 -3.21
CA ASP A 317 -39.83 19.27 -3.68
C ASP A 317 -38.33 18.91 -3.62
N SER A 318 -37.43 19.80 -4.05
CA SER A 318 -35.98 19.57 -3.96
C SER A 318 -35.47 19.56 -2.53
N TYR A 319 -36.03 20.40 -1.64
CA TYR A 319 -35.74 20.33 -0.20
C TYR A 319 -36.17 18.98 0.38
N GLN A 320 -37.36 18.51 0.04
CA GLN A 320 -37.90 17.26 0.58
C GLN A 320 -37.04 16.05 0.17
N ILE A 321 -36.56 16.02 -1.08
CA ILE A 321 -35.64 14.99 -1.57
C ILE A 321 -34.32 15.03 -0.79
N ALA A 322 -33.70 16.21 -0.65
CA ALA A 322 -32.44 16.35 0.08
C ALA A 322 -32.58 15.97 1.56
N LEU A 323 -33.71 16.31 2.19
CA LEU A 323 -34.01 15.92 3.55
C LEU A 323 -34.18 14.40 3.69
N GLU A 324 -34.90 13.75 2.77
CA GLU A 324 -35.10 12.31 2.78
C GLU A 324 -33.78 11.53 2.61
N GLU A 325 -32.89 12.00 1.73
CA GLU A 325 -31.56 11.43 1.54
C GLU A 325 -30.74 11.48 2.83
N VAL A 326 -30.72 12.64 3.50
CA VAL A 326 -29.99 12.81 4.77
C VAL A 326 -30.61 11.96 5.89
N LEU A 327 -31.93 11.89 5.99
CA LEU A 327 -32.61 11.08 7.02
C LEU A 327 -32.40 9.59 6.80
N THR A 328 -32.42 9.13 5.54
CA THR A 328 -32.16 7.73 5.18
C THR A 328 -30.74 7.34 5.53
N TRP A 329 -29.77 8.20 5.20
CA TRP A 329 -28.39 8.01 5.61
C TRP A 329 -28.24 8.00 7.13
N LEU A 330 -28.85 8.97 7.83
CA LEU A 330 -28.76 9.08 9.29
C LEU A 330 -29.32 7.84 9.99
N LEU A 331 -30.43 7.28 9.51
CA LEU A 331 -30.95 6.00 10.00
C LEU A 331 -29.93 4.87 9.84
N SER A 332 -29.33 4.73 8.64
CA SER A 332 -28.32 3.70 8.41
C SER A 332 -27.07 3.87 9.28
N ALA A 333 -26.66 5.12 9.55
CA ALA A 333 -25.52 5.44 10.39
C ALA A 333 -25.81 5.14 11.87
N GLU A 334 -27.01 5.46 12.36
CA GLU A 334 -27.47 5.10 13.70
C GLU A 334 -27.51 3.58 13.90
N ASP A 335 -28.04 2.83 12.93
CA ASP A 335 -28.08 1.36 12.97
C ASP A 335 -26.65 0.80 12.99
N THR A 336 -25.77 1.30 12.11
CA THR A 336 -24.36 0.88 12.05
C THR A 336 -23.63 1.17 13.36
N PHE A 337 -23.93 2.29 14.02
CA PHE A 337 -23.34 2.64 15.31
C PHE A 337 -23.84 1.71 16.43
N GLN A 338 -25.13 1.36 16.44
CA GLN A 338 -25.71 0.42 17.41
C GLN A 338 -25.20 -1.02 17.23
N GLU A 339 -24.87 -1.42 16.00
CA GLU A 339 -24.27 -2.72 15.71
C GLU A 339 -22.82 -2.86 16.17
N GLN A 340 -22.15 -1.78 16.57
CA GLN A 340 -20.77 -1.86 17.06
C GLN A 340 -20.70 -2.51 18.44
N ASP A 341 -19.84 -3.53 18.56
CA ASP A 341 -19.62 -4.25 19.81
C ASP A 341 -19.02 -3.37 20.93
N ASP A 342 -19.11 -3.86 22.18
CA ASP A 342 -18.42 -3.24 23.33
C ASP A 342 -16.89 -3.22 23.12
N ILE A 343 -16.23 -2.25 23.74
CA ILE A 343 -14.77 -2.10 23.64
C ILE A 343 -14.09 -3.31 24.30
N SER A 344 -13.24 -4.01 23.54
CA SER A 344 -12.52 -5.20 23.98
C SER A 344 -11.40 -4.88 25.00
N ASP A 345 -10.92 -5.90 25.70
CA ASP A 345 -9.71 -5.84 26.54
C ASP A 345 -8.45 -6.38 25.83
N ASP A 346 -8.60 -6.90 24.60
CA ASP A 346 -7.49 -7.32 23.74
C ASP A 346 -6.97 -6.19 22.83
N VAL A 347 -5.64 -6.06 22.75
CA VAL A 347 -4.99 -4.95 22.03
C VAL A 347 -5.29 -5.00 20.52
N GLU A 348 -5.31 -6.18 19.91
CA GLU A 348 -5.52 -6.31 18.47
C GLU A 348 -6.99 -6.12 18.12
N GLU A 349 -7.91 -6.64 18.94
CA GLU A 349 -9.34 -6.37 18.77
C GLU A 349 -9.67 -4.87 18.94
N VAL A 350 -9.07 -4.20 19.93
CA VAL A 350 -9.25 -2.74 20.11
C VAL A 350 -8.65 -1.94 18.95
N LYS A 351 -7.54 -2.39 18.33
CA LYS A 351 -6.99 -1.76 17.11
C LYS A 351 -7.97 -1.86 15.94
N ASP A 352 -8.58 -3.03 15.73
CA ASP A 352 -9.58 -3.24 14.67
C ASP A 352 -10.86 -2.43 14.93
N GLN A 353 -11.32 -2.39 16.19
CA GLN A 353 -12.45 -1.56 16.61
C GLN A 353 -12.15 -0.07 16.41
N PHE A 354 -10.94 0.38 16.74
CA PHE A 354 -10.48 1.75 16.53
C PHE A 354 -10.48 2.13 15.05
N ALA A 355 -9.89 1.31 14.18
CA ALA A 355 -9.84 1.57 12.73
C ALA A 355 -11.23 1.58 12.08
N THR A 356 -12.10 0.65 12.51
CA THR A 356 -13.49 0.60 12.04
C THR A 356 -14.27 1.85 12.46
N HIS A 357 -14.11 2.27 13.72
CA HIS A 357 -14.79 3.46 14.24
C HIS A 357 -14.21 4.76 13.65
N GLU A 358 -12.91 4.80 13.33
CA GLU A 358 -12.29 5.92 12.60
C GLU A 358 -12.90 6.08 11.20
N ALA A 359 -13.07 4.99 10.46
CA ALA A 359 -13.73 5.03 9.15
C ALA A 359 -15.16 5.58 9.25
N PHE A 360 -15.89 5.17 10.28
CA PHE A 360 -17.22 5.69 10.60
C PHE A 360 -17.19 7.20 10.93
N MET A 361 -16.21 7.66 11.71
CA MET A 361 -16.02 9.09 12.02
C MET A 361 -15.69 9.94 10.78
N MET A 362 -14.94 9.38 9.82
CA MET A 362 -14.69 10.04 8.53
C MET A 362 -15.97 10.16 7.70
N GLU A 363 -16.80 9.12 7.68
CA GLU A 363 -18.11 9.15 7.03
C GLU A 363 -19.03 10.19 7.66
N LEU A 364 -19.09 10.23 8.98
CA LEU A 364 -19.84 11.24 9.73
C LEU A 364 -19.38 12.64 9.32
N THR A 365 -18.07 12.89 9.31
CA THR A 365 -17.50 14.18 8.91
C THR A 365 -17.83 14.58 7.48
N ALA A 366 -17.85 13.63 6.54
CA ALA A 366 -18.18 13.89 5.15
C ALA A 366 -19.64 14.40 4.98
N HIS A 367 -20.57 13.84 5.75
CA HIS A 367 -22.00 14.20 5.69
C HIS A 367 -22.36 15.47 6.47
N GLN A 368 -21.45 16.01 7.30
CA GLN A 368 -21.66 17.25 8.05
C GLN A 368 -22.12 18.41 7.15
N SER A 369 -21.53 18.55 5.97
CA SER A 369 -21.87 19.61 5.02
C SER A 369 -23.29 19.44 4.43
N SER A 370 -23.70 18.19 4.15
CA SER A 370 -25.03 17.86 3.64
C SER A 370 -26.12 18.18 4.68
N VAL A 371 -25.92 17.74 5.93
CA VAL A 371 -26.82 18.08 7.05
C VAL A 371 -26.95 19.60 7.21
N GLY A 372 -25.82 20.33 7.16
CA GLY A 372 -25.81 21.78 7.22
C GLY A 372 -26.56 22.44 6.04
N SER A 373 -26.40 21.91 4.83
CA SER A 373 -27.09 22.40 3.64
C SER A 373 -28.60 22.23 3.72
N VAL A 374 -29.09 21.07 4.19
CA VAL A 374 -30.54 20.83 4.36
C VAL A 374 -31.13 21.76 5.42
N LEU A 375 -30.45 21.94 6.56
CA LEU A 375 -30.89 22.90 7.59
C LEU A 375 -30.89 24.34 7.06
N GLN A 376 -29.92 24.72 6.23
CA GLN A 376 -29.89 26.04 5.61
C GLN A 376 -31.03 26.22 4.59
N ALA A 377 -31.27 25.22 3.75
CA ALA A 377 -32.34 25.22 2.77
C ALA A 377 -33.74 25.34 3.41
N GLY A 378 -34.01 24.58 4.48
CA GLY A 378 -35.27 24.68 5.21
C GLY A 378 -35.48 26.07 5.81
N ASN A 379 -34.44 26.69 6.37
CA ASN A 379 -34.52 28.07 6.86
C ASN A 379 -34.78 29.10 5.73
N GLN A 380 -34.24 28.87 4.54
CA GLN A 380 -34.49 29.74 3.37
C GLN A 380 -35.95 29.65 2.93
N LEU A 381 -36.51 28.44 2.83
CA LEU A 381 -37.91 28.21 2.49
C LEU A 381 -38.88 28.89 3.48
N ILE A 382 -38.59 28.82 4.78
CA ILE A 382 -39.35 29.53 5.82
C ILE A 382 -39.26 31.05 5.62
N THR A 383 -38.07 31.57 5.33
CA THR A 383 -37.85 33.02 5.17
C THR A 383 -38.51 33.60 3.91
N GLN A 384 -38.67 32.80 2.86
CA GLN A 384 -39.32 33.22 1.61
C GLN A 384 -40.82 33.50 1.78
N GLY A 385 -41.48 32.91 2.78
CA GLY A 385 -42.88 33.19 3.12
C GLY A 385 -43.89 32.78 2.05
N THR A 386 -43.51 31.86 1.15
CA THR A 386 -44.35 31.32 0.07
C THR A 386 -45.13 30.07 0.47
N LEU A 387 -44.83 29.52 1.65
CA LEU A 387 -45.42 28.31 2.22
C LEU A 387 -46.67 28.62 3.05
N SER A 388 -47.52 27.62 3.23
CA SER A 388 -48.60 27.69 4.22
C SER A 388 -48.08 27.54 5.65
N ASP A 389 -48.84 28.05 6.63
CA ASP A 389 -48.51 27.94 8.05
C ASP A 389 -48.32 26.47 8.50
N GLU A 390 -49.00 25.52 7.85
CA GLU A 390 -48.87 24.08 8.12
C GLU A 390 -47.55 23.50 7.58
N GLU A 391 -47.15 23.87 6.36
CA GLU A 391 -45.87 23.46 5.74
C GLU A 391 -44.67 24.08 6.46
N GLU A 392 -44.76 25.35 6.87
CA GLU A 392 -43.72 26.02 7.65
C GLU A 392 -43.47 25.31 8.99
N PHE A 393 -44.56 24.93 9.68
CA PHE A 393 -44.48 24.19 10.93
C PHE A 393 -43.86 22.80 10.73
N GLU A 394 -44.25 22.06 9.69
CA GLU A 394 -43.71 20.74 9.38
C GLU A 394 -42.21 20.78 9.10
N ILE A 395 -41.76 21.73 8.26
CA ILE A 395 -40.33 21.93 7.96
C ILE A 395 -39.55 22.24 9.23
N GLN A 396 -40.11 23.08 10.12
CA GLN A 396 -39.45 23.43 11.37
C GLN A 396 -39.31 22.24 12.32
N GLU A 397 -40.34 21.39 12.44
CA GLU A 397 -40.24 20.14 13.22
C GLU A 397 -39.22 19.17 12.62
N GLN A 398 -39.24 18.98 11.30
CA GLN A 398 -38.30 18.10 10.60
C GLN A 398 -36.83 18.54 10.78
N MET A 399 -36.53 19.83 10.63
CA MET A 399 -35.19 20.38 10.89
C MET A 399 -34.75 20.20 12.34
N THR A 400 -35.67 20.42 13.29
CA THR A 400 -35.39 20.26 14.72
C THR A 400 -35.06 18.81 15.04
N LEU A 401 -35.84 17.86 14.52
CA LEU A 401 -35.61 16.43 14.69
C LEU A 401 -34.30 15.98 14.04
N LEU A 402 -34.02 16.44 12.81
CA LEU A 402 -32.79 16.13 12.09
C LEU A 402 -31.57 16.58 12.88
N ASN A 403 -31.56 17.84 13.32
CA ASN A 403 -30.44 18.40 14.09
C ASN A 403 -30.25 17.69 15.44
N ALA A 404 -31.35 17.33 16.13
CA ALA A 404 -31.28 16.60 17.39
C ALA A 404 -30.67 15.20 17.22
N ARG A 405 -31.10 14.44 16.21
CA ARG A 405 -30.59 13.10 15.92
C ARG A 405 -29.12 13.12 15.46
N TRP A 406 -28.80 14.03 14.54
CA TRP A 406 -27.42 14.26 14.08
C TRP A 406 -26.48 14.58 15.25
N GLU A 407 -26.86 15.53 16.11
CA GLU A 407 -26.02 15.95 17.23
C GLU A 407 -25.86 14.85 18.28
N ALA A 408 -26.93 14.09 18.55
CA ALA A 408 -26.87 12.93 19.44
C ALA A 408 -25.88 11.87 18.91
N LEU A 409 -26.03 11.44 17.66
CA LEU A 409 -25.12 10.47 17.03
C LEU A 409 -23.68 10.98 17.04
N ARG A 410 -23.46 12.26 16.72
CA ARG A 410 -22.13 12.88 16.70
C ARG A 410 -21.47 12.89 18.06
N VAL A 411 -22.19 13.28 19.12
CA VAL A 411 -21.66 13.32 20.48
C VAL A 411 -21.36 11.92 21.00
N GLU A 412 -22.26 10.96 20.81
CA GLU A 412 -22.05 9.56 21.23
C GLU A 412 -20.86 8.92 20.51
N SER A 413 -20.69 9.21 19.21
CA SER A 413 -19.55 8.72 18.42
C SER A 413 -18.24 9.33 18.87
N MET A 414 -18.19 10.64 19.15
CA MET A 414 -17.00 11.28 19.70
C MET A 414 -16.61 10.71 21.07
N ASP A 415 -17.59 10.44 21.93
CA ASP A 415 -17.35 9.83 23.24
C ASP A 415 -16.82 8.39 23.11
N ARG A 416 -17.37 7.59 22.18
CA ARG A 416 -16.85 6.26 21.86
C ARG A 416 -15.41 6.32 21.32
N GLN A 417 -15.11 7.24 20.40
CA GLN A 417 -13.75 7.46 19.88
C GLN A 417 -12.76 7.80 21.01
N SER A 418 -13.14 8.66 21.96
CA SER A 418 -12.32 8.98 23.13
C SER A 418 -12.07 7.75 24.01
N ARG A 419 -13.12 6.97 24.29
CA ARG A 419 -13.01 5.74 25.10
C ARG A 419 -12.11 4.69 24.43
N LEU A 420 -12.25 4.49 23.12
CA LEU A 420 -11.37 3.59 22.34
C LEU A 420 -9.92 4.05 22.41
N HIS A 421 -9.66 5.35 22.29
CA HIS A 421 -8.32 5.90 22.41
C HIS A 421 -7.72 5.65 23.80
N ASP A 422 -8.45 5.94 24.86
CA ASP A 422 -7.98 5.77 26.24
C ASP A 422 -7.62 4.30 26.54
N VAL A 423 -8.51 3.37 26.16
CA VAL A 423 -8.28 1.93 26.37
C VAL A 423 -7.08 1.43 25.56
N LEU A 424 -6.97 1.84 24.29
CA LEU A 424 -5.86 1.46 23.42
C LEU A 424 -4.52 1.95 23.99
N MET A 425 -4.47 3.19 24.47
CA MET A 425 -3.28 3.78 25.09
C MET A 425 -2.89 3.05 26.39
N GLU A 426 -3.86 2.70 27.23
CA GLU A 426 -3.59 1.94 28.46
C GLU A 426 -3.04 0.54 28.16
N LEU A 427 -3.63 -0.16 27.21
CA LEU A 427 -3.21 -1.49 26.80
C LEU A 427 -1.81 -1.50 26.16
N GLN A 428 -1.53 -0.56 25.25
CA GLN A 428 -0.19 -0.41 24.64
C GLN A 428 0.86 -0.08 25.71
N LYS A 429 0.57 0.83 26.64
CA LYS A 429 1.46 1.17 27.76
C LYS A 429 1.75 -0.04 28.63
N LYS A 430 0.75 -0.88 28.91
CA LYS A 430 0.91 -2.12 29.66
C LYS A 430 1.81 -3.12 28.92
N GLN A 431 1.67 -3.27 27.60
CA GLN A 431 2.56 -4.12 26.80
C GLN A 431 4.02 -3.62 26.82
N LEU A 432 4.25 -2.31 26.73
CA LEU A 432 5.61 -1.74 26.84
C LEU A 432 6.25 -2.01 28.20
N GLN A 433 5.48 -1.89 29.28
CA GLN A 433 5.96 -2.18 30.63
C GLN A 433 6.31 -3.66 30.80
N GLN A 434 5.48 -4.56 30.26
CA GLN A 434 5.74 -6.00 30.27
C GLN A 434 7.02 -6.35 29.52
N LEU A 435 7.20 -5.81 28.31
CA LEU A 435 8.42 -6.01 27.54
C LEU A 435 9.65 -5.45 28.27
N SER A 436 9.55 -4.26 28.84
CA SER A 436 10.64 -3.66 29.60
C SER A 436 11.08 -4.54 30.77
N ALA A 437 10.13 -5.08 31.53
CA ALA A 437 10.39 -6.00 32.63
C ALA A 437 11.03 -7.31 32.14
N TRP A 438 10.52 -7.87 31.04
CA TRP A 438 11.07 -9.08 30.43
C TRP A 438 12.50 -8.88 29.92
N LEU A 439 12.78 -7.75 29.27
CA LEU A 439 14.13 -7.39 28.82
C LEU A 439 15.10 -7.28 29.99
N THR A 440 14.70 -6.69 31.11
CA THR A 440 15.55 -6.57 32.30
C THR A 440 15.93 -7.96 32.84
N LEU A 441 14.97 -8.88 32.96
CA LEU A 441 15.25 -10.25 33.40
C LEU A 441 16.15 -10.99 32.41
N THR A 442 15.97 -10.75 31.12
CA THR A 442 16.75 -11.37 30.05
C THR A 442 18.19 -10.84 30.03
N GLU A 443 18.38 -9.54 30.20
CA GLU A 443 19.69 -8.88 30.33
C GLU A 443 20.46 -9.40 31.55
N GLU A 444 19.79 -9.56 32.71
CA GLU A 444 20.39 -10.18 33.89
C GLU A 444 20.79 -11.65 33.66
N ARG A 445 19.95 -12.41 32.95
CA ARG A 445 20.25 -13.79 32.56
C ARG A 445 21.47 -13.86 31.63
N ILE A 446 21.55 -12.95 30.65
CA ILE A 446 22.69 -12.80 29.74
C ILE A 446 23.97 -12.50 30.52
N GLN A 447 23.93 -11.54 31.44
CA GLN A 447 25.11 -11.17 32.25
C GLN A 447 25.63 -12.34 33.10
N LYS A 448 24.74 -13.15 33.68
CA LYS A 448 25.10 -14.39 34.40
C LYS A 448 25.76 -15.40 33.47
N MET A 449 25.27 -15.52 32.24
CA MET A 449 25.82 -16.42 31.23
C MET A 449 27.17 -15.97 30.69
N GLU A 450 27.44 -14.67 30.59
CA GLU A 450 28.76 -14.14 30.20
C GLU A 450 29.85 -14.38 31.26
N THR A 451 29.46 -14.35 32.53
CA THR A 451 30.39 -14.46 33.67
C THR A 451 30.65 -15.91 34.08
N CYS A 452 29.93 -16.87 33.50
CA CYS A 452 30.13 -18.29 33.76
C CYS A 452 31.39 -18.81 33.04
N PRO A 453 32.41 -19.29 33.77
CA PRO A 453 33.62 -19.83 33.15
C PRO A 453 33.32 -21.12 32.38
N LEU A 454 33.98 -21.29 31.23
CA LEU A 454 33.98 -22.53 30.46
C LEU A 454 34.83 -23.56 31.22
N ASP A 455 34.21 -24.57 31.84
CA ASP A 455 34.91 -25.73 32.36
C ASP A 455 35.30 -26.67 31.18
N ASP A 456 36.43 -27.38 31.29
CA ASP A 456 37.00 -28.23 30.23
C ASP A 456 36.26 -29.57 30.01
N ASP A 457 34.99 -29.71 30.42
CA ASP A 457 34.24 -30.97 30.34
C ASP A 457 33.06 -30.93 29.36
N VAL A 458 32.87 -32.00 28.59
CA VAL A 458 31.79 -32.14 27.59
C VAL A 458 30.39 -31.93 28.20
N LYS A 459 30.22 -32.26 29.49
CA LYS A 459 28.94 -32.09 30.19
C LYS A 459 28.61 -30.62 30.50
N SER A 460 29.60 -29.75 30.72
CA SER A 460 29.33 -28.32 30.87
C SER A 460 28.99 -27.67 29.54
N LEU A 461 29.64 -28.06 28.44
CA LEU A 461 29.31 -27.58 27.10
C LEU A 461 27.88 -27.96 26.68
N GLN A 462 27.45 -29.19 26.95
CA GLN A 462 26.07 -29.62 26.71
C GLN A 462 25.07 -28.80 27.54
N ARG A 463 25.39 -28.48 28.80
CA ARG A 463 24.56 -27.63 29.66
C ARG A 463 24.44 -26.21 29.11
N LEU A 464 25.54 -25.62 28.66
CA LEU A 464 25.57 -24.27 28.08
C LEU A 464 24.77 -24.18 26.78
N LEU A 465 24.81 -25.22 25.94
CA LEU A 465 23.98 -25.31 24.74
C LEU A 465 22.49 -25.39 25.06
N GLU A 466 22.10 -26.16 26.08
CA GLU A 466 20.71 -26.29 26.49
C GLU A 466 20.17 -24.98 27.10
N GLU A 467 20.96 -24.32 27.95
CA GLU A 467 20.64 -23.02 28.51
C GLU A 467 20.49 -21.94 27.43
N HIS A 468 21.31 -22.00 26.38
CA HIS A 468 21.22 -21.13 25.21
C HIS A 468 19.94 -21.40 24.41
N LYS A 469 19.63 -22.66 24.11
CA LYS A 469 18.40 -23.04 23.38
C LYS A 469 17.14 -22.60 24.14
N SER A 470 17.13 -22.73 25.46
CA SER A 470 16.04 -22.21 26.28
C SER A 470 15.89 -20.70 26.14
N LEU A 471 16.98 -19.93 26.20
CA LEU A 471 16.95 -18.48 26.00
C LEU A 471 16.44 -18.11 24.59
N GLN A 472 16.87 -18.86 23.58
CA GLN A 472 16.42 -18.70 22.20
C GLN A 472 14.92 -18.94 22.05
N SER A 473 14.38 -20.00 22.66
CA SER A 473 12.94 -20.26 22.66
C SER A 473 12.13 -19.15 23.35
N ASP A 474 12.65 -18.58 24.44
CA ASP A 474 12.00 -17.47 25.14
C ASP A 474 11.99 -16.20 24.26
N LEU A 475 13.08 -15.94 23.53
CA LEU A 475 13.19 -14.84 22.56
C LEU A 475 12.22 -15.01 21.39
N GLU A 476 12.04 -16.23 20.86
CA GLU A 476 11.08 -16.53 19.79
C GLU A 476 9.64 -16.23 20.24
N ALA A 477 9.28 -16.64 21.46
CA ALA A 477 7.96 -16.38 22.02
C ALA A 477 7.71 -14.88 22.24
N GLU A 478 8.71 -14.14 22.71
CA GLU A 478 8.58 -12.71 22.97
C GLU A 478 8.59 -11.88 21.66
N GLN A 479 9.26 -12.35 20.60
CA GLN A 479 9.28 -11.71 19.28
C GLN A 479 7.85 -11.51 18.72
N VAL A 480 6.91 -12.41 19.01
CA VAL A 480 5.50 -12.27 18.57
C VAL A 480 4.87 -11.02 19.18
N LYS A 481 5.10 -10.77 20.48
CA LYS A 481 4.57 -9.59 21.18
C LYS A 481 5.26 -8.32 20.73
N VAL A 482 6.57 -8.39 20.48
CA VAL A 482 7.36 -7.30 19.89
C VAL A 482 6.80 -6.89 18.52
N ASN A 483 6.40 -7.83 17.66
CA ASN A 483 5.82 -7.51 16.35
C ASN A 483 4.43 -6.83 16.44
N SER A 484 3.68 -7.07 17.52
CA SER A 484 2.42 -6.33 17.79
C SER A 484 2.72 -4.88 18.20
N LEU A 485 3.82 -4.66 18.95
CA LEU A 485 4.30 -3.34 19.37
C LEU A 485 4.92 -2.51 18.24
N THR A 486 5.39 -3.13 17.15
CA THR A 486 5.90 -2.36 15.98
C THR A 486 4.79 -1.62 15.24
N HIS A 487 3.54 -2.05 15.40
CA HIS A 487 2.34 -1.47 14.79
C HIS A 487 1.48 -0.77 15.86
N MET A 488 2.10 0.04 16.72
CA MET A 488 1.36 0.86 17.68
C MET A 488 0.74 2.07 17.01
N VAL A 489 -0.47 2.40 17.45
CA VAL A 489 -1.23 3.56 17.02
C VAL A 489 -0.94 4.70 18.00
N VAL A 490 -0.22 5.72 17.55
CA VAL A 490 0.05 6.93 18.34
C VAL A 490 -0.87 8.04 17.85
N ILE A 491 -1.78 8.48 18.72
CA ILE A 491 -2.68 9.59 18.38
C ILE A 491 -2.08 10.87 18.94
N VAL A 492 -1.86 11.84 18.05
CA VAL A 492 -1.44 13.19 18.42
C VAL A 492 -2.70 14.02 18.59
N ASP A 493 -3.17 14.19 19.82
CA ASP A 493 -4.22 15.16 20.11
C ASP A 493 -3.62 16.59 20.10
N GLU A 494 -4.31 17.53 19.49
CA GLU A 494 -3.94 18.96 19.48
C GLU A 494 -3.94 19.55 20.90
N ASN A 495 -4.67 18.93 21.84
CA ASN A 495 -4.73 19.33 23.25
C ASN A 495 -3.76 18.55 24.16
N SER A 496 -3.40 17.30 23.84
CA SER A 496 -2.37 16.55 24.56
C SER A 496 -1.00 16.89 23.97
N GLY A 497 -0.43 18.03 24.41
CA GLY A 497 0.77 18.60 23.80
C GLY A 497 1.90 17.61 23.50
N GLU A 498 2.72 17.95 22.50
CA GLU A 498 3.85 17.21 21.89
C GLU A 498 4.74 16.36 22.84
N SER A 499 4.67 16.57 24.15
CA SER A 499 5.38 15.83 25.18
C SER A 499 4.93 14.38 25.41
N ALA A 500 3.63 14.05 25.35
CA ALA A 500 3.15 12.72 25.73
C ALA A 500 3.50 11.66 24.67
N THR A 501 3.35 12.04 23.41
CA THR A 501 3.75 11.24 22.24
C THR A 501 5.28 11.10 22.18
N ALA A 502 6.03 12.18 22.38
CA ALA A 502 7.50 12.13 22.45
C ALA A 502 8.03 11.22 23.58
N ILE A 503 7.35 11.14 24.72
CA ILE A 503 7.71 10.23 25.81
C ILE A 503 7.51 8.76 25.39
N LEU A 504 6.42 8.44 24.70
CA LEU A 504 6.16 7.09 24.20
C LEU A 504 7.17 6.68 23.11
N GLU A 505 7.49 7.60 22.20
CA GLU A 505 8.50 7.37 21.16
C GLU A 505 9.91 7.14 21.74
N ASP A 506 10.31 7.94 22.74
CA ASP A 506 11.59 7.74 23.45
C ASP A 506 11.64 6.40 24.19
N GLN A 507 10.53 5.97 24.80
CA GLN A 507 10.44 4.65 25.43
C GLN A 507 10.56 3.50 24.41
N LEU A 508 9.89 3.61 23.27
CA LEU A 508 9.98 2.65 22.18
C LEU A 508 11.40 2.53 21.62
N GLN A 509 12.05 3.66 21.39
CA GLN A 509 13.43 3.70 20.90
C GLN A 509 14.38 2.98 21.88
N LYS A 510 14.28 3.29 23.18
CA LYS A 510 15.09 2.65 24.22
C LYS A 510 14.85 1.15 24.31
N LEU A 511 13.60 0.70 24.22
CA LEU A 511 13.26 -0.72 24.24
C LEU A 511 13.76 -1.43 22.97
N GLY A 512 13.66 -0.78 21.81
CA GLY A 512 14.18 -1.30 20.54
C GLY A 512 15.70 -1.49 20.54
N GLU A 513 16.44 -0.55 21.13
CA GLU A 513 17.90 -0.64 21.30
C GLU A 513 18.28 -1.81 22.21
N ARG A 514 17.60 -1.96 23.36
CA ARG A 514 17.79 -3.08 24.29
C ARG A 514 17.49 -4.42 23.64
N TRP A 515 16.36 -4.54 22.95
CA TRP A 515 15.98 -5.72 22.19
C TRP A 515 17.04 -6.10 21.15
N THR A 516 17.52 -5.12 20.39
CA THR A 516 18.55 -5.32 19.37
C THR A 516 19.87 -5.81 19.99
N ALA A 517 20.26 -5.26 21.14
CA ALA A 517 21.45 -5.69 21.87
C ALA A 517 21.34 -7.14 22.35
N VAL A 518 20.19 -7.53 22.90
CA VAL A 518 19.88 -8.91 23.32
C VAL A 518 19.94 -9.86 22.11
N CYS A 519 19.28 -9.53 21.00
CA CYS A 519 19.31 -10.36 19.78
C CYS A 519 20.73 -10.55 19.25
N ARG A 520 21.51 -9.46 19.15
CA ARG A 520 22.90 -9.53 18.67
C ARG A 520 23.76 -10.41 19.56
N TRP A 521 23.63 -10.28 20.88
CA TRP A 521 24.40 -11.08 21.82
C TRP A 521 24.08 -12.58 21.70
N THR A 522 22.79 -12.92 21.62
CA THR A 522 22.36 -14.32 21.48
C THR A 522 22.90 -14.92 20.19
N GLU A 523 22.82 -14.22 19.06
CA GLU A 523 23.40 -14.65 17.77
C GLU A 523 24.92 -14.88 17.87
N GLU A 524 25.67 -13.93 18.45
CA GLU A 524 27.13 -14.04 18.62
C GLU A 524 27.52 -15.21 19.52
N ARG A 525 26.79 -15.42 20.61
CA ARG A 525 27.03 -16.55 21.53
C ARG A 525 26.72 -17.89 20.88
N TRP A 526 25.65 -17.99 20.09
CA TRP A 526 25.32 -19.22 19.37
C TRP A 526 26.45 -19.65 18.44
N ASN A 527 26.95 -18.73 17.62
CA ASN A 527 28.05 -19.00 16.69
C ASN A 527 29.30 -19.51 17.43
N ARG A 528 29.66 -18.86 18.54
CA ARG A 528 30.79 -19.31 19.38
C ARG A 528 30.56 -20.71 19.96
N LEU A 529 29.38 -20.99 20.49
CA LEU A 529 29.07 -22.32 21.04
C LEU A 529 29.08 -23.41 19.97
N GLN A 530 28.64 -23.10 18.73
CA GLN A 530 28.73 -24.03 17.61
C GLN A 530 30.18 -24.31 17.20
N GLU A 531 31.02 -23.28 17.07
CA GLU A 531 32.46 -23.44 16.78
C GLU A 531 33.13 -24.34 17.82
N ILE A 532 32.90 -24.07 19.11
CA ILE A 532 33.47 -24.86 20.21
C ILE A 532 32.93 -26.30 20.17
N ASN A 533 31.63 -26.49 19.87
CA ASN A 533 31.04 -27.84 19.76
C ASN A 533 31.62 -28.65 18.60
N ILE A 534 31.91 -28.03 17.45
CA ILE A 534 32.56 -28.70 16.31
C ILE A 534 33.98 -29.13 16.70
N LEU A 535 34.78 -28.22 17.28
CA LEU A 535 36.15 -28.51 17.72
C LEU A 535 36.20 -29.65 18.76
N TRP A 536 35.21 -29.71 19.66
CA TRP A 536 35.09 -30.82 20.61
C TRP A 536 34.72 -32.15 19.95
N GLN A 537 33.87 -32.14 18.91
CA GLN A 537 33.53 -33.34 18.14
C GLN A 537 34.76 -33.90 17.41
N GLU A 538 35.55 -33.02 16.78
CA GLU A 538 36.81 -33.40 16.12
C GLU A 538 37.81 -33.99 17.12
N LEU A 539 37.96 -33.39 18.31
CA LEU A 539 38.86 -33.89 19.35
C LEU A 539 38.42 -35.24 19.93
N LEU A 540 37.12 -35.52 19.98
CA LEU A 540 36.58 -36.83 20.36
C LEU A 540 36.83 -37.89 19.28
N GLU A 541 36.78 -37.51 17.99
CA GLU A 541 37.09 -38.40 16.87
C GLU A 541 38.59 -38.73 16.78
N GLU A 542 39.48 -37.81 17.16
CA GLU A 542 40.93 -38.04 17.19
C GLU A 542 41.42 -38.91 18.38
N GLN A 543 40.57 -39.12 19.40
CA GLN A 543 40.89 -39.94 20.58
C GLN A 543 40.39 -41.39 20.50
N VAL A 544 39.67 -41.76 19.43
CA VAL A 544 39.18 -43.12 19.13
C VAL A 544 40.09 -43.77 18.10
#